data_AF-A0A950NQM6-F1
#
_entry.id   AF-A0A950NQM6-F1
#
_cell.length_a   1.000
_cell.length_b   1.000
_cell.length_c   1.000
_cell.angle_alpha   90.00
_cell.angle_beta   90.00
_cell.angle_gamma   90.00
#
_symmetry.space_group_name_H-M   'P 1'
#
loop_
_entity.id
_entity.type
_entity.pdbx_description
1 polymer ?
#
loop_
_entity_poly.entity_id
_entity_poly.type
_entity_poly.pdbx_seq_one_letter_code
_entity_poly.pdbx_strand_id
1 'polypeptide(L)'
;MACCGTTFTAGTYPRSRPRATGPFSRWPAASRRQPGGVRLQYPRWPGHERRIAVGPLQGVKIVEIAGIGPGPFAAMLLSDLGADVIRVDRTQAVTGDFSRENKEVLNRGRRSVGVDLKNPDGVETVMRLVEQADALIEGFRPGVAERLGIGPDACLARNPKLVFGRMTGWGQEGPYAMAAGHDINYIAVAGA
;
A
#
# COMPACT_ATOMS: atom_id res chain seq x y z
N MET A 1 1.28 17.37 -65.02
CA MET A 1 0.90 17.38 -63.59
C MET A 1 1.18 16.01 -62.99
N ALA A 2 2.29 15.91 -62.26
CA ALA A 2 2.73 14.78 -61.44
C ALA A 2 1.87 14.67 -60.16
N CYS A 3 1.91 13.64 -59.32
CA CYS A 3 2.14 12.18 -59.40
C CYS A 3 1.88 11.65 -57.96
N CYS A 4 1.53 10.37 -57.85
CA CYS A 4 1.83 9.46 -56.73
C CYS A 4 1.07 9.57 -55.39
N GLY A 5 0.32 8.49 -55.07
CA GLY A 5 -0.09 8.16 -53.71
C GLY A 5 1.03 7.51 -52.91
N THR A 6 0.92 7.51 -51.58
CA THR A 6 1.89 6.85 -50.70
C THR A 6 1.19 6.07 -49.59
N THR A 7 1.40 4.76 -49.64
CA THR A 7 1.13 3.73 -48.64
C THR A 7 2.12 3.88 -47.48
N PHE A 8 1.67 3.77 -46.22
CA PHE A 8 2.57 3.66 -45.07
C PHE A 8 2.73 2.19 -44.64
N THR A 9 3.94 1.67 -44.77
CA THR A 9 4.37 0.33 -44.33
C THR A 9 4.86 0.35 -42.88
N ALA A 10 4.54 -0.69 -42.12
CA ALA A 10 5.04 -0.93 -40.77
C ALA A 10 6.56 -1.22 -40.76
N GLY A 11 7.32 -0.40 -40.03
CA GLY A 11 8.76 -0.56 -39.82
C GLY A 11 9.08 -1.46 -38.62
N THR A 12 9.85 -2.52 -38.86
CA THR A 12 10.41 -3.42 -37.86
C THR A 12 11.62 -2.79 -37.17
N TYR A 13 11.59 -2.67 -35.84
CA TYR A 13 12.75 -2.23 -35.05
C TYR A 13 13.66 -3.42 -34.72
N PRO A 14 14.96 -3.39 -35.06
CA PRO A 14 15.87 -4.49 -34.74
C PRO A 14 16.21 -4.53 -33.24
N ARG A 15 16.17 -5.74 -32.68
CA ARG A 15 16.64 -6.07 -31.33
C ARG A 15 18.17 -6.14 -31.32
N SER A 16 18.83 -5.26 -30.56
CA SER A 16 20.20 -5.50 -30.12
C SER A 16 20.37 -5.05 -28.66
N ARG A 17 20.45 -6.01 -27.74
CA ARG A 17 20.87 -5.79 -26.35
C ARG A 17 22.40 -5.74 -26.32
N PRO A 18 23.04 -4.77 -25.66
CA PRO A 18 24.48 -4.86 -25.40
C PRO A 18 24.74 -6.02 -24.41
N ARG A 19 25.71 -6.89 -24.74
CA ARG A 19 26.27 -7.86 -23.79
C ARG A 19 27.11 -7.09 -22.77
N ALA A 20 26.65 -7.02 -21.53
CA ALA A 20 27.51 -6.60 -20.43
C ALA A 20 28.48 -7.75 -20.10
N THR A 21 29.70 -7.62 -20.59
CA THR A 21 30.88 -8.38 -20.14
C THR A 21 31.47 -7.65 -18.94
N GLY A 22 31.30 -8.19 -17.74
CA GLY A 22 31.87 -7.65 -16.50
C GLY A 22 32.04 -8.74 -15.44
N PRO A 23 33.12 -8.73 -14.64
CA PRO A 23 33.55 -9.89 -13.87
C PRO A 23 32.97 -9.84 -12.46
N PHE A 24 31.79 -10.40 -12.24
CA PHE A 24 31.35 -10.78 -10.89
C PHE A 24 30.74 -12.17 -10.91
N SER A 25 31.66 -13.12 -10.79
CA SER A 25 31.44 -14.51 -10.47
C SER A 25 30.70 -14.69 -9.15
N ARG A 26 29.67 -15.55 -9.20
CA ARG A 26 29.20 -16.49 -8.16
C ARG A 26 29.16 -15.96 -6.72
N TRP A 27 27.95 -15.62 -6.27
CA TRP A 27 27.54 -15.80 -4.87
C TRP A 27 26.18 -16.50 -4.81
N PRO A 28 25.94 -17.36 -3.80
CA PRO A 28 24.88 -18.36 -3.86
C PRO A 28 23.51 -17.74 -3.58
N ALA A 29 22.47 -18.35 -4.17
CA ALA A 29 21.09 -18.07 -3.83
C ALA A 29 20.85 -18.32 -2.33
N ALA A 30 20.79 -17.25 -1.54
CA ALA A 30 20.39 -17.35 -0.14
C ALA A 30 18.86 -17.47 -0.07
N SER A 31 18.33 -18.65 -0.39
CA SER A 31 16.97 -19.04 0.00
C SER A 31 16.97 -19.35 1.50
N ARG A 32 16.88 -18.30 2.33
CA ARG A 32 16.60 -18.51 3.76
C ARG A 32 15.09 -18.69 3.91
N ARG A 33 14.65 -19.94 4.12
CA ARG A 33 13.32 -20.22 4.67
C ARG A 33 13.28 -19.63 6.08
N GLN A 34 12.37 -18.70 6.33
CA GLN A 34 11.94 -18.39 7.70
C GLN A 34 10.92 -19.45 8.13
N PRO A 35 10.99 -19.96 9.37
CA PRO A 35 9.96 -20.84 9.90
C PRO A 35 8.71 -20.00 10.18
N GLY A 36 7.59 -20.37 9.55
CA GLY A 36 6.30 -19.67 9.69
C GLY A 36 5.82 -18.99 8.40
N GLY A 37 5.34 -19.80 7.44
CA GLY A 37 4.24 -19.49 6.49
C GLY A 37 4.22 -18.23 5.60
N VAL A 38 5.03 -17.20 5.82
CA VAL A 38 4.89 -15.93 5.09
C VAL A 38 5.73 -15.96 3.81
N ARG A 39 5.03 -16.07 2.66
CA ARG A 39 5.66 -15.92 1.35
C ARG A 39 5.75 -14.43 1.00
N LEU A 40 6.87 -13.80 1.34
CA LEU A 40 7.24 -12.48 0.81
C LEU A 40 7.61 -12.63 -0.67
N GLN A 41 6.64 -12.46 -1.58
CA GLN A 41 6.89 -12.54 -3.02
C GLN A 41 6.95 -11.14 -3.62
N TYR A 42 8.17 -10.63 -3.83
CA TYR A 42 8.40 -9.35 -4.50
C TYR A 42 8.48 -9.54 -6.02
N PRO A 43 7.64 -8.89 -6.84
CA PRO A 43 7.93 -8.77 -8.26
C PRO A 43 9.15 -7.87 -8.43
N ARG A 44 10.28 -8.45 -8.87
CA ARG A 44 11.51 -7.71 -9.18
C ARG A 44 11.39 -7.14 -10.60
N TRP A 45 11.00 -5.87 -10.73
CA TRP A 45 11.08 -5.17 -12.02
C TRP A 45 12.55 -4.89 -12.38
N PRO A 46 13.02 -5.20 -13.59
CA PRO A 46 14.38 -4.87 -14.01
C PRO A 46 14.56 -3.35 -14.13
N GLY A 47 15.53 -2.77 -13.42
CA GLY A 47 15.93 -1.36 -13.56
C GLY A 47 15.60 -0.42 -12.39
N HIS A 48 14.98 -0.90 -11.31
CA HIS A 48 14.65 -0.05 -10.15
C HIS A 48 15.63 -0.27 -8.99
N GLU A 49 16.78 0.42 -9.02
CA GLU A 49 17.56 0.64 -7.79
C GLU A 49 16.69 1.44 -6.81
N ARG A 50 16.59 0.97 -5.56
CA ARG A 50 15.72 1.57 -4.52
C ARG A 50 16.12 3.02 -4.26
N ARG A 51 15.44 3.96 -4.90
CA ARG A 51 15.35 5.33 -4.39
C ARG A 51 14.21 5.36 -3.39
N ILE A 52 14.56 5.34 -2.09
CA ILE A 52 13.67 5.95 -1.11
C ILE A 52 13.52 7.39 -1.58
N ALA A 53 12.31 7.84 -1.86
CA ALA A 53 12.07 9.24 -2.19
C ALA A 53 12.64 10.07 -1.03
N VAL A 54 13.65 10.90 -1.31
CA VAL A 54 14.21 11.80 -0.32
C VAL A 54 13.19 12.93 -0.17
N GLY A 55 12.58 13.03 1.00
CA GLY A 55 11.53 14.00 1.27
C GLY A 55 11.43 14.30 2.77
N PRO A 56 10.60 15.27 3.16
CA PRO A 56 10.53 15.75 4.55
C PRO A 56 10.11 14.67 5.55
N LEU A 57 9.51 13.56 5.11
CA LEU A 57 9.10 12.44 5.96
C LEU A 57 10.08 11.27 5.93
N GLN A 58 11.33 11.49 5.49
CA GLN A 58 12.35 10.45 5.52
C GLN A 58 12.53 9.88 6.93
N GLY A 59 12.47 8.56 7.04
CA GLY A 59 12.62 7.84 8.31
C GLY A 59 11.32 7.63 9.07
N VAL A 60 10.22 8.28 8.65
CA VAL A 60 8.89 8.06 9.21
C VAL A 60 8.31 6.75 8.68
N LYS A 61 7.80 5.90 9.57
CA LYS A 61 7.18 4.61 9.27
C LYS A 61 5.68 4.66 9.51
N ILE A 62 4.90 4.25 8.53
CA ILE A 62 3.44 4.30 8.61
C ILE A 62 2.84 2.94 8.27
N VAL A 63 1.91 2.51 9.11
CA VAL A 63 1.05 1.35 8.82
C VAL A 63 -0.28 1.86 8.30
N GLU A 64 -0.67 1.45 7.11
CA GLU A 64 -1.98 1.74 6.55
C GLU A 64 -2.80 0.46 6.54
N ILE A 65 -4.01 0.49 7.08
CA ILE A 65 -4.98 -0.58 6.88
C ILE A 65 -5.76 -0.30 5.60
N ALA A 66 -5.74 -1.25 4.65
CA ALA A 66 -6.30 -1.04 3.32
C ALA A 66 -7.78 -0.63 3.38
N GLY A 67 -8.07 0.50 2.76
CA GLY A 67 -9.40 1.09 2.66
C GLY A 67 -9.67 1.62 1.26
N ILE A 68 -10.64 2.52 1.14
CA ILE A 68 -10.99 3.19 -0.11
C ILE A 68 -11.02 4.70 0.08
N GLY A 69 -10.81 5.45 -1.00
CA GLY A 69 -10.94 6.90 -1.01
C GLY A 69 -9.88 7.64 -0.17
N PRO A 70 -10.27 8.41 0.86
CA PRO A 70 -9.38 9.36 1.52
C PRO A 70 -8.21 8.72 2.29
N GLY A 71 -8.37 7.51 2.84
CA GLY A 71 -7.30 6.80 3.56
C GLY A 71 -6.11 6.46 2.64
N PRO A 72 -6.33 5.69 1.56
CA PRO A 72 -5.29 5.41 0.57
C PRO A 72 -4.70 6.65 -0.09
N PHE A 73 -5.49 7.71 -0.29
CA PHE A 73 -4.99 8.97 -0.83
C PHE A 73 -4.02 9.66 0.13
N ALA A 74 -4.35 9.73 1.43
CA ALA A 74 -3.47 10.31 2.44
C ALA A 74 -2.16 9.51 2.55
N ALA A 75 -2.24 8.18 2.64
CA ALA A 75 -1.07 7.32 2.72
C ALA A 75 -0.18 7.39 1.47
N MET A 76 -0.77 7.54 0.28
CA MET A 76 -0.04 7.82 -0.97
C MET A 76 0.75 9.12 -0.88
N LEU A 77 0.13 10.23 -0.45
CA LEU A 77 0.82 11.52 -0.33
C LEU A 77 1.97 11.47 0.69
N LEU A 78 1.77 10.79 1.82
CA LEU A 78 2.82 10.63 2.83
C LEU A 78 4.01 9.81 2.28
N SER A 79 3.72 8.78 1.47
CA SER A 79 4.75 8.01 0.77
C SER A 79 5.50 8.85 -0.27
N ASP A 80 4.78 9.67 -1.06
CA ASP A 80 5.38 10.59 -2.03
C ASP A 80 6.29 11.62 -1.34
N LEU A 81 6.01 11.98 -0.08
CA LEU A 81 6.85 12.84 0.77
C LEU A 81 8.00 12.12 1.48
N GLY A 82 8.22 10.83 1.21
CA GLY A 82 9.37 10.05 1.67
C GLY A 82 9.13 9.16 2.89
N ALA A 83 7.89 9.04 3.38
CA ALA A 83 7.56 8.09 4.44
C ALA A 83 7.63 6.64 3.92
N ASP A 84 8.08 5.73 4.79
CA ASP A 84 8.02 4.29 4.55
C ASP A 84 6.65 3.74 4.97
N VAL A 85 5.77 3.59 3.98
CA VAL A 85 4.39 3.15 4.20
C VAL A 85 4.24 1.67 3.86
N ILE A 86 3.73 0.89 4.82
CA ILE A 86 3.31 -0.49 4.64
C ILE A 86 1.78 -0.55 4.69
N ARG A 87 1.18 -0.94 3.57
CA ARG A 87 -0.25 -1.24 3.45
C ARG A 87 -0.53 -2.67 3.91
N VAL A 88 -1.52 -2.84 4.78
CA VAL A 88 -2.03 -4.13 5.24
C VAL A 88 -3.31 -4.43 4.46
N ASP A 89 -3.20 -5.36 3.53
CA ASP A 89 -4.29 -5.83 2.68
C ASP A 89 -5.00 -7.03 3.28
N ARG A 90 -6.29 -7.19 2.97
CA ARG A 90 -7.03 -8.40 3.34
C ARG A 90 -6.45 -9.58 2.57
N THR A 91 -6.22 -10.72 3.23
CA THR A 91 -5.63 -11.93 2.60
C THR A 91 -6.26 -12.32 1.25
N GLN A 92 -7.56 -12.12 1.05
CA GLN A 92 -8.23 -12.41 -0.24
C GLN A 92 -7.74 -11.52 -1.39
N ALA A 93 -7.39 -10.26 -1.10
CA ALA A 93 -6.76 -9.35 -2.06
C ALA A 93 -5.33 -9.81 -2.42
N VAL A 94 -4.74 -10.68 -1.60
CA VAL A 94 -3.35 -11.15 -1.73
C VAL A 94 -3.23 -12.50 -2.41
N THR A 95 -4.31 -13.30 -2.36
CA THR A 95 -4.45 -14.56 -3.10
C THR A 95 -4.95 -14.38 -4.53
N GLY A 96 -5.48 -13.20 -4.87
CA GLY A 96 -5.82 -12.80 -6.24
C GLY A 96 -4.58 -12.37 -7.03
N ASP A 97 -4.76 -12.05 -8.32
CA ASP A 97 -3.70 -11.45 -9.13
C ASP A 97 -3.27 -10.11 -8.52
N PHE A 98 -2.24 -10.15 -7.67
CA PHE A 98 -1.62 -9.01 -6.99
C PHE A 98 -1.21 -7.91 -7.98
N SER A 99 -1.10 -8.24 -9.28
CA SER A 99 -0.80 -7.28 -10.33
C SER A 99 -1.96 -6.33 -10.67
N ARG A 100 -3.22 -6.60 -10.27
CA ARG A 100 -4.36 -5.71 -10.53
C ARG A 100 -4.54 -4.62 -9.48
N GLU A 101 -4.52 -4.94 -8.19
CA GLU A 101 -4.65 -3.92 -7.13
C GLU A 101 -3.41 -3.01 -7.03
N ASN A 102 -2.24 -3.54 -7.39
CA ASN A 102 -0.99 -2.76 -7.43
C ASN A 102 -0.89 -1.86 -8.69
N LYS A 103 -1.93 -1.81 -9.54
CA LYS A 103 -2.05 -0.86 -10.66
C LYS A 103 -2.92 0.36 -10.34
N GLU A 104 -3.59 0.39 -9.18
CA GLU A 104 -4.31 1.59 -8.78
C GLU A 104 -3.32 2.72 -8.54
N VAL A 105 -3.59 3.89 -9.11
CA VAL A 105 -2.70 5.06 -9.04
C VAL A 105 -2.42 5.47 -7.59
N LEU A 106 -3.37 5.20 -6.69
CA LEU A 106 -3.24 5.48 -5.28
C LEU A 106 -2.16 4.60 -4.64
N ASN A 107 -2.00 3.34 -5.06
CA ASN A 107 -1.14 2.36 -4.37
C ASN A 107 0.37 2.52 -4.69
N ARG A 108 0.75 3.46 -5.56
CA ARG A 108 2.16 3.75 -5.87
C ARG A 108 2.97 4.10 -4.63
N GLY A 109 4.28 3.87 -4.71
CA GLY A 109 5.25 4.27 -3.66
C GLY A 109 5.26 3.40 -2.41
N ARG A 110 4.25 2.53 -2.23
CA ARG A 110 3.99 1.81 -0.98
C ARG A 110 4.25 0.31 -1.10
N ARG A 111 4.63 -0.29 0.02
CA ARG A 111 4.74 -1.75 0.15
C ARG A 111 3.41 -2.30 0.65
N SER A 112 3.08 -3.54 0.30
CA SER A 112 1.87 -4.20 0.79
C SER A 112 2.17 -5.59 1.36
N VAL A 113 1.40 -5.98 2.38
CA VAL A 113 1.38 -7.32 2.96
C VAL A 113 -0.07 -7.78 3.16
N GLY A 114 -0.34 -9.04 2.85
CA GLY A 114 -1.64 -9.67 3.09
C GLY A 114 -1.77 -10.24 4.48
N VAL A 115 -2.79 -9.81 5.20
CA VAL A 115 -3.07 -10.26 6.58
C VAL A 115 -4.57 -10.54 6.74
N ASP A 116 -4.89 -11.63 7.45
CA ASP A 116 -6.25 -11.93 7.86
C ASP A 116 -6.46 -11.43 9.29
N LEU A 117 -7.10 -10.27 9.43
CA LEU A 117 -7.41 -9.67 10.74
C LEU A 117 -8.50 -10.41 11.52
N LYS A 118 -9.11 -11.46 10.95
CA LYS A 118 -9.99 -12.36 11.71
C LYS A 118 -9.22 -13.45 12.45
N ASN A 119 -7.96 -13.66 12.10
CA ASN A 119 -7.07 -14.59 12.78
C ASN A 119 -6.25 -13.83 13.84
N PRO A 120 -6.20 -14.28 15.11
CA PRO A 120 -5.34 -13.71 16.14
C PRO A 120 -3.88 -13.54 15.72
N ASP A 121 -3.31 -14.48 14.96
CA ASP A 121 -1.94 -14.38 14.45
C ASP A 121 -1.77 -13.24 13.42
N GLY A 122 -2.84 -12.95 12.66
CA GLY A 122 -2.88 -11.82 11.75
C GLY A 122 -2.95 -10.49 12.50
N VAL A 123 -3.76 -10.41 13.54
CA VAL A 123 -3.80 -9.26 14.46
C VAL A 123 -2.42 -9.01 15.06
N GLU A 124 -1.79 -10.06 15.61
CA GLU A 124 -0.44 -9.97 16.19
C GLU A 124 0.60 -9.51 15.15
N THR A 125 0.49 -9.96 13.91
CA THR A 125 1.37 -9.50 12.82
C THR A 125 1.26 -7.99 12.61
N VAL A 126 0.04 -7.42 12.63
CA VAL A 126 -0.15 -5.96 12.54
C VAL A 126 0.38 -5.26 13.78
N MET A 127 0.11 -5.80 14.98
CA MET A 127 0.58 -5.19 16.22
C MET A 127 2.11 -5.10 16.30
N ARG A 128 2.83 -6.09 15.76
CA ARG A 128 4.29 -6.03 15.61
C ARG A 128 4.78 -4.97 14.62
N LEU A 129 4.00 -4.65 13.59
CA LEU A 129 4.29 -3.51 12.71
C LEU A 129 4.07 -2.19 13.47
N VAL A 130 2.98 -2.10 14.24
CA VAL A 130 2.61 -0.94 15.06
C VAL A 130 3.68 -0.60 16.11
N GLU A 131 4.30 -1.60 16.73
CA GLU A 131 5.41 -1.41 17.69
C GLU A 131 6.59 -0.59 17.13
N GLN A 132 6.75 -0.56 15.80
CA GLN A 132 7.84 0.16 15.14
C GLN A 132 7.36 1.32 14.27
N ALA A 133 6.06 1.59 14.25
CA ALA A 133 5.46 2.62 13.42
C ALA A 133 5.39 3.95 14.16
N ASP A 134 5.48 5.04 13.41
CA ASP A 134 5.23 6.39 13.93
C ASP A 134 3.74 6.74 13.81
N ALA A 135 3.05 6.18 12.82
CA ALA A 135 1.62 6.36 12.63
C ALA A 135 0.91 5.11 12.11
N LEU A 136 -0.39 5.00 12.43
CA LEU A 136 -1.32 4.07 11.81
C LEU A 136 -2.50 4.83 11.20
N ILE A 137 -2.89 4.47 9.98
CA ILE A 137 -4.07 5.03 9.29
C ILE A 137 -5.07 3.91 9.03
N GLU A 138 -6.31 4.09 9.49
CA GLU A 138 -7.41 3.18 9.22
C GLU A 138 -8.68 3.94 8.79
N GLY A 139 -9.47 3.31 7.94
CA GLY A 139 -10.71 3.89 7.39
C GLY A 139 -11.95 3.05 7.67
N PHE A 140 -11.96 2.30 8.77
CA PHE A 140 -13.12 1.50 9.13
C PHE A 140 -14.25 2.35 9.71
N ARG A 141 -15.44 1.76 9.75
CA ARG A 141 -16.55 2.33 10.54
C ARG A 141 -16.18 2.34 12.04
N PRO A 142 -16.77 3.24 12.83
CA PRO A 142 -16.58 3.27 14.27
C PRO A 142 -16.75 1.90 14.92
N GLY A 143 -15.83 1.54 15.83
CA GLY A 143 -15.84 0.29 16.59
C GLY A 143 -15.28 -0.95 15.89
N VAL A 144 -14.99 -0.89 14.58
CA VAL A 144 -14.47 -2.07 13.84
C VAL A 144 -13.02 -2.36 14.23
N ALA A 145 -12.18 -1.34 14.35
CA ALA A 145 -10.76 -1.51 14.71
C ALA A 145 -10.63 -2.14 16.11
N GLU A 146 -11.44 -1.68 17.06
CA GLU A 146 -11.53 -2.22 18.42
C GLU A 146 -11.94 -3.69 18.41
N ARG A 147 -13.00 -4.04 17.66
CA ARG A 147 -13.46 -5.42 17.53
C ARG A 147 -12.43 -6.35 16.88
N LEU A 148 -11.57 -5.81 16.02
CA LEU A 148 -10.45 -6.54 15.39
C LEU A 148 -9.20 -6.58 16.28
N GLY A 149 -9.19 -5.92 17.43
CA GLY A 149 -8.03 -5.90 18.34
C GLY A 149 -6.89 -4.97 17.90
N ILE A 150 -7.13 -4.09 16.93
CA ILE A 150 -6.18 -3.08 16.42
C ILE A 150 -6.71 -1.65 16.63
N GLY A 151 -7.55 -1.48 17.65
CA GLY A 151 -8.05 -0.16 18.07
C GLY A 151 -6.98 0.69 18.74
N PRO A 152 -7.25 1.99 18.94
CA PRO A 152 -6.28 2.96 19.45
C PRO A 152 -5.72 2.54 20.81
N ASP A 153 -6.56 2.12 21.75
CA ASP A 153 -6.10 1.72 23.09
C ASP A 153 -5.12 0.55 23.05
N ALA A 154 -5.44 -0.49 22.26
CA ALA A 154 -4.57 -1.65 22.09
C ALA A 154 -3.24 -1.27 21.43
N CYS A 155 -3.28 -0.43 20.40
CA CYS A 155 -2.10 0.03 19.69
C CYS A 155 -1.21 0.94 20.57
N LEU A 156 -1.81 1.89 21.28
CA LEU A 156 -1.12 2.83 22.17
C LEU A 156 -0.54 2.13 23.41
N ALA A 157 -1.18 1.06 23.88
CA ALA A 157 -0.62 0.23 24.95
C ALA A 157 0.71 -0.43 24.53
N ARG A 158 0.88 -0.79 23.25
CA ARG A 158 2.15 -1.33 22.72
C ARG A 158 3.14 -0.26 22.29
N ASN A 159 2.64 0.84 21.72
CA ASN A 159 3.44 1.94 21.25
C ASN A 159 2.82 3.28 21.68
N PRO A 160 3.22 3.82 22.86
CA PRO A 160 2.69 5.08 23.37
C PRO A 160 3.05 6.32 22.53
N LYS A 161 3.99 6.21 21.57
CA LYS A 161 4.39 7.30 20.69
C LYS A 161 3.60 7.34 19.38
N LEU A 162 2.77 6.33 19.13
CA LEU A 162 2.03 6.17 17.88
C LEU A 162 1.01 7.30 17.67
N VAL A 163 0.98 7.86 16.47
CA VAL A 163 -0.14 8.68 16.01
C VAL A 163 -1.20 7.79 15.35
N PHE A 164 -2.40 7.73 15.91
CA PHE A 164 -3.50 6.90 15.40
C PHE A 164 -4.50 7.75 14.60
N GLY A 165 -4.51 7.60 13.28
CA GLY A 165 -5.36 8.33 12.34
C GLY A 165 -6.58 7.52 11.90
N ARG A 166 -7.78 8.10 12.08
CA ARG A 166 -9.06 7.47 11.73
C ARG A 166 -9.76 8.26 10.63
N MET A 167 -10.00 7.62 9.50
CA MET A 167 -10.63 8.23 8.33
C MET A 167 -12.06 7.70 8.18
N THR A 168 -13.00 8.31 8.89
CA THR A 168 -14.42 7.91 8.89
C THR A 168 -15.28 8.85 8.09
N GLY A 169 -16.41 8.37 7.58
CA GLY A 169 -17.26 9.18 6.71
C GLY A 169 -17.96 10.35 7.41
N TRP A 170 -18.45 10.14 8.63
CA TRP A 170 -19.22 11.14 9.38
C TRP A 170 -18.64 11.41 10.78
N GLY A 171 -17.41 10.98 11.04
CA GLY A 171 -16.79 11.02 12.37
C GLY A 171 -17.03 9.74 13.18
N GLN A 172 -16.41 9.70 14.37
CA GLN A 172 -16.57 8.60 15.34
C GLN A 172 -17.87 8.73 16.16
N GLU A 173 -18.46 9.93 16.18
CA GLU A 173 -19.59 10.29 17.02
C GLU A 173 -20.66 11.04 16.22
N GLY A 174 -21.84 11.19 16.80
CA GLY A 174 -22.96 11.90 16.18
C GLY A 174 -23.95 11.00 15.42
N PRO A 175 -25.06 11.59 14.93
CA PRO A 175 -26.21 10.83 14.41
C PRO A 175 -25.89 10.03 13.15
N TYR A 176 -24.87 10.43 12.38
CA TYR A 176 -24.47 9.78 11.15
C TYR A 176 -23.23 8.88 11.28
N ALA A 177 -22.64 8.73 12.48
CA ALA A 177 -21.40 7.97 12.68
C ALA A 177 -21.48 6.53 12.14
N MET A 178 -22.64 5.89 12.26
CA MET A 178 -22.89 4.54 11.76
C MET A 178 -23.41 4.49 10.31
N ALA A 179 -23.78 5.64 9.73
CA ALA A 179 -24.29 5.73 8.37
C ALA A 179 -23.18 5.47 7.33
N ALA A 180 -23.55 5.03 6.13
CA ALA A 180 -22.59 4.91 5.04
C ALA A 180 -22.07 6.29 4.62
N GLY A 181 -20.75 6.41 4.50
CA GLY A 181 -20.08 7.60 4.03
C GLY A 181 -19.57 7.39 2.61
N HIS A 182 -20.43 7.61 1.62
CA HIS A 182 -20.05 7.63 0.21
C HIS A 182 -20.03 9.08 -0.27
N ASP A 183 -19.20 9.36 -1.26
CA ASP A 183 -19.08 10.66 -1.92
C ASP A 183 -20.44 11.29 -2.26
N ILE A 184 -21.35 10.52 -2.85
CA ILE A 184 -22.70 10.97 -3.21
C ILE A 184 -23.52 11.41 -1.99
N ASN A 185 -23.32 10.80 -0.82
CA ASN A 185 -24.04 11.16 0.40
C ASN A 185 -23.58 12.54 0.90
N TYR A 186 -22.28 12.84 0.80
CA TYR A 186 -21.75 14.12 1.23
C TYR A 186 -22.22 15.24 0.31
N ILE A 187 -22.17 15.02 -1.00
CA ILE A 187 -22.61 15.99 -2.02
C ILE A 187 -24.10 16.30 -1.84
N ALA A 188 -24.94 15.27 -1.70
CA ALA A 188 -26.37 15.45 -1.51
C ALA A 188 -26.72 16.24 -0.24
N VAL A 189 -26.01 15.98 0.87
CA VAL A 189 -26.23 16.71 2.14
C VAL A 189 -25.65 18.12 2.10
N ALA A 190 -24.55 18.34 1.39
CA ALA A 190 -23.92 19.65 1.23
C ALA A 190 -24.64 20.58 0.25
N GLY A 191 -25.63 20.08 -0.50
CA GLY A 191 -26.45 20.85 -1.44
C GLY A 191 -25.78 21.11 -2.79
N ALA A 192 -24.90 20.20 -3.23
CA ALA A 192 -24.20 20.25 -4.52
C ALA A 192 -24.85 19.38 -5.60
#